data_AF-A0A537JUT5-F1
#
_entry.id   AF-A0A537JUT5-F1
#
_cell.length_a   1.000
_cell.length_b   1.000
_cell.length_c   1.000
_cell.angle_alpha   90.00
_cell.angle_beta   90.00
_cell.angle_gamma   90.00
#
_symmetry.space_group_name_H-M   'P 1'
#
loop_
_entity.id
_entity.type
_entity.pdbx_description
1 polymer ?
#
loop_
_entity_poly.entity_id
_entity_poly.type
_entity_poly.pdbx_seq_one_letter_code
_entity_poly.pdbx_strand_id
1 'polypeptide(L)'
;MSDQVLQQLQGLVSEAIEERRGLVVYSRLQPVEIDRMARRVERDTIEKVRGMLPDTSQDQRLMGLRNRLQKMQDELDQLEGLIDIRDHSRQMQGDEIVWQAFEDIAWMLGIE
;
A
#
# COMPACT_ATOMS: atom_id res chain seq x y z
N MET A 1 14.61 -16.66 9.41
CA MET A 1 14.16 -15.28 9.73
C MET A 1 13.33 -14.70 8.61
N SER A 2 13.80 -14.71 7.35
CA SER A 2 13.04 -14.14 6.22
C SER A 2 11.65 -14.73 6.03
N ASP A 3 11.46 -16.05 6.17
CA ASP A 3 10.13 -16.67 6.04
C ASP A 3 9.14 -16.24 7.13
N GLN A 4 9.60 -16.01 8.36
CA GLN A 4 8.75 -15.52 9.44
C GLN A 4 8.28 -14.09 9.16
N VAL A 5 9.17 -13.23 8.66
CA VAL A 5 8.82 -11.87 8.24
C VAL A 5 7.80 -11.91 7.10
N LEU A 6 8.01 -12.74 6.09
CA LEU A 6 7.07 -12.89 4.97
C LEU A 6 5.69 -13.37 5.41
N GLN A 7 5.61 -14.33 6.34
CA GLN A 7 4.33 -14.77 6.90
C GLN A 7 3.62 -13.65 7.67
N GLN A 8 4.36 -12.86 8.44
CA GLN A 8 3.78 -11.72 9.16
C GLN A 8 3.29 -10.63 8.20
N LEU A 9 4.05 -10.35 7.14
CA LEU A 9 3.64 -9.43 6.08
C LEU A 9 2.41 -9.93 5.33
N GLN A 10 2.36 -11.23 5.02
CA GLN A 10 1.19 -11.85 4.38
C GLN A 10 -0.05 -11.69 5.25
N GLY A 11 0.03 -12.03 6.55
CA GLY A 11 -1.08 -11.87 7.48
C GLY A 11 -1.55 -10.42 7.60
N LEU A 12 -0.63 -9.47 7.72
CA LEU A 12 -0.92 -8.04 7.77
C LEU A 12 -1.67 -7.56 6.52
N VAL A 13 -1.18 -7.90 5.33
CA VAL A 13 -1.78 -7.45 4.06
C VAL A 13 -3.12 -8.15 3.81
N SER A 14 -3.25 -9.43 4.16
CA SER A 14 -4.54 -10.13 4.08
C SER A 14 -5.60 -9.49 4.97
N GLU A 15 -5.26 -9.12 6.21
CA GLU A 15 -6.19 -8.43 7.12
C GLU A 15 -6.65 -7.09 6.52
N ALA A 16 -5.73 -6.31 5.94
CA ALA A 16 -6.05 -5.04 5.29
C ALA A 16 -6.99 -5.20 4.09
N ILE A 17 -6.81 -6.26 3.27
CA ILE A 17 -7.70 -6.56 2.15
C ILE A 17 -9.10 -6.89 2.65
N GLU A 18 -9.21 -7.73 3.68
CA GLU A 18 -10.51 -8.08 4.27
C GLU A 18 -11.20 -6.87 4.91
N GLU A 19 -10.45 -6.00 5.60
CA GLU A 19 -10.98 -4.74 6.12
C GLU A 19 -11.54 -3.88 4.97
N ARG A 20 -10.79 -3.72 3.89
CA ARG A 20 -11.22 -2.95 2.71
C ARG A 20 -12.45 -3.55 2.03
N ARG A 21 -12.51 -4.87 1.88
CA ARG A 21 -13.70 -5.59 1.38
C ARG A 21 -14.90 -5.35 2.31
N GLY A 22 -14.68 -5.37 3.62
CA GLY A 22 -15.70 -5.10 4.64
C GLY A 22 -16.31 -3.70 4.55
N LEU A 23 -15.52 -2.68 4.19
CA LEU A 23 -16.01 -1.32 3.97
C LEU A 23 -17.03 -1.24 2.82
N VAL A 24 -16.86 -2.07 1.79
CA VAL A 24 -17.77 -2.11 0.63
C VAL A 24 -19.04 -2.91 0.95
N VAL A 25 -18.91 -4.02 1.68
CA VAL A 25 -20.02 -4.97 1.89
C VAL A 25 -20.99 -4.53 2.99
N TYR A 26 -20.51 -3.86 4.05
CA TYR A 26 -21.31 -3.65 5.26
C TYR A 26 -21.61 -2.19 5.60
N SER A 27 -21.24 -1.24 4.74
CA SER A 27 -21.41 0.17 5.07
C SER A 27 -22.73 0.75 4.55
N ARG A 28 -23.44 1.48 5.43
CA ARG A 28 -24.46 2.47 5.05
C ARG A 28 -23.84 3.84 4.74
N LEU A 29 -22.53 3.85 4.48
CA LEU A 29 -21.72 5.05 4.32
C LEU A 29 -21.88 5.64 2.92
N GLN A 30 -21.59 6.93 2.79
CA GLN A 30 -21.53 7.55 1.48
C GLN A 30 -20.28 7.05 0.71
N PRO A 31 -20.33 6.97 -0.63
CA PRO A 31 -19.19 6.49 -1.43
C PRO A 31 -17.86 7.21 -1.13
N VAL A 32 -17.92 8.52 -0.85
CA VAL A 32 -16.73 9.33 -0.51
C VAL A 32 -16.12 8.92 0.85
N GLU A 33 -16.95 8.54 1.81
CA GLU A 33 -16.47 8.07 3.12
C GLU A 33 -15.81 6.70 3.01
N ILE A 34 -16.40 5.81 2.19
CA ILE A 34 -15.84 4.49 1.88
C ILE A 34 -14.46 4.63 1.22
N ASP A 35 -14.35 5.47 0.18
CA ASP A 35 -13.07 5.70 -0.50
C ASP A 35 -12.03 6.26 0.46
N ARG A 36 -12.37 7.27 1.27
CA ARG A 36 -11.45 7.83 2.27
C ARG A 36 -10.95 6.80 3.27
N MET A 37 -11.82 5.90 3.73
CA MET A 37 -11.45 4.82 4.64
C MET A 37 -10.56 3.80 3.93
N ALA A 38 -10.87 3.42 2.69
CA ALA A 38 -10.04 2.51 1.90
C ALA A 38 -8.62 3.09 1.70
N ARG A 39 -8.51 4.37 1.33
CA ARG A 39 -7.20 5.05 1.20
C ARG A 39 -6.41 5.07 2.50
N ARG A 40 -7.08 5.19 3.65
CA ARG A 40 -6.41 5.09 4.95
C ARG A 40 -5.86 3.69 5.19
N VAL A 41 -6.68 2.65 4.96
CA VAL A 41 -6.25 1.25 5.12
C VAL A 41 -5.03 0.94 4.24
N GLU A 42 -5.04 1.39 2.99
CA GLU A 42 -3.92 1.22 2.06
C GLU A 42 -2.63 1.88 2.60
N ARG A 43 -2.70 3.17 2.97
CA ARG A 43 -1.55 3.93 3.48
C ARG A 43 -0.99 3.34 4.78
N ASP A 44 -1.86 3.06 5.75
CA ASP A 44 -1.47 2.51 7.04
C ASP A 44 -0.80 1.13 6.87
N THR A 45 -1.28 0.33 5.91
CA THR A 45 -0.69 -0.97 5.62
C THR A 45 0.69 -0.83 4.98
N ILE A 46 0.84 0.06 4.00
CA ILE A 46 2.13 0.36 3.38
C ILE A 46 3.17 0.82 4.41
N GLU A 47 2.78 1.69 5.35
CA GLU A 47 3.65 2.13 6.45
C GLU A 47 4.07 0.97 7.36
N LYS A 48 3.13 0.12 7.76
CA LYS A 48 3.42 -1.08 8.58
C LYS A 48 4.34 -2.07 7.86
N VAL A 49 4.08 -2.34 6.57
CA VAL A 49 4.94 -3.20 5.73
C VAL A 49 6.36 -2.64 5.70
N ARG A 50 6.52 -1.33 5.45
CA ARG A 50 7.82 -0.66 5.44
C ARG A 50 8.56 -0.81 6.77
N GLY A 51 7.86 -0.63 7.89
CA GLY A 51 8.44 -0.76 9.23
C GLY A 51 8.83 -2.20 9.62
N MET A 52 8.27 -3.21 8.96
CA MET A 52 8.56 -4.63 9.21
C MET A 52 9.67 -5.19 8.31
N LEU A 53 9.96 -4.52 7.18
CA LEU A 53 11.02 -4.96 6.29
C LEU A 53 12.39 -4.73 6.95
N PRO A 54 13.27 -5.76 7.02
CA PRO A 54 14.63 -5.56 7.51
C PRO A 54 15.40 -4.67 6.54
N ASP A 55 16.39 -3.90 7.01
CA ASP A 55 17.23 -3.05 6.14
C ASP A 55 18.09 -3.87 5.17
N THR A 56 18.58 -5.02 5.64
CA THR A 56 19.41 -5.94 4.86
C THR A 56 18.79 -7.33 4.84
N SER A 57 18.60 -7.89 3.65
CA SER A 57 18.14 -9.27 3.46
C SER A 57 18.72 -9.81 2.16
N GLN A 58 19.05 -11.10 2.14
CA GLN A 58 19.41 -11.85 0.91
C GLN A 58 18.20 -12.54 0.29
N ASP A 59 17.03 -12.50 0.94
CA ASP A 59 15.80 -13.06 0.39
C ASP A 59 15.27 -12.15 -0.74
N GLN A 60 15.19 -12.72 -1.95
CA GLN A 60 14.78 -12.00 -3.15
C GLN A 60 13.35 -11.44 -3.05
N ARG A 61 12.45 -12.09 -2.32
CA ARG A 61 11.06 -11.61 -2.13
C ARG A 61 11.05 -10.35 -1.29
N LEU A 62 11.79 -10.34 -0.18
CA LEU A 62 11.91 -9.16 0.69
C LEU A 62 12.60 -8.00 -0.04
N MET A 63 13.62 -8.29 -0.85
CA MET A 63 14.25 -7.28 -1.73
C MET A 63 13.26 -6.72 -2.76
N GLY A 64 12.45 -7.58 -3.37
CA GLY A 64 11.39 -7.17 -4.30
C GLY A 64 10.39 -6.23 -3.65
N LEU A 65 9.89 -6.57 -2.45
CA LEU A 65 8.95 -5.71 -1.71
C LEU A 65 9.56 -4.34 -1.40
N ARG A 66 10.83 -4.31 -0.97
CA ARG A 66 11.53 -3.05 -0.73
C ARG A 66 11.68 -2.22 -2.00
N ASN A 67 12.06 -2.84 -3.11
CA ASN A 67 12.19 -2.16 -4.40
C ASN A 67 10.85 -1.58 -4.85
N ARG A 68 9.74 -2.30 -4.64
CA ARG A 68 8.41 -1.81 -4.99
C ARG A 68 8.00 -0.58 -4.16
N LEU A 69 8.27 -0.62 -2.85
CA LEU A 69 8.04 0.52 -1.96
C LEU A 69 8.91 1.73 -2.30
N GLN A 70 10.18 1.49 -2.66
CA GLN A 70 11.06 2.57 -3.12
C GLN A 70 10.53 3.21 -4.40
N LYS A 71 10.11 2.39 -5.39
CA LYS A 71 9.51 2.89 -6.62
C LYS A 71 8.25 3.73 -6.35
N MET A 72 7.39 3.29 -5.42
CA MET A 72 6.23 4.07 -5.00
C MET A 72 6.66 5.42 -4.41
N GLN A 73 7.68 5.45 -3.56
CA GLN A 73 8.19 6.70 -2.99
C GLN A 73 8.75 7.62 -4.08
N ASP A 74 9.52 7.09 -5.04
CA ASP A 74 10.06 7.86 -6.14
C ASP A 74 8.93 8.46 -7.02
N GLU A 75 7.83 7.72 -7.24
CA GLU A 75 6.64 8.19 -7.95
C GLU A 75 5.94 9.33 -7.18
N LEU A 76 5.83 9.23 -5.85
CA LEU A 76 5.27 10.28 -5.00
C LEU A 76 6.16 11.53 -4.99
N ASP A 77 7.47 11.37 -4.87
CA ASP A 77 8.43 12.49 -4.87
C ASP A 77 8.40 13.23 -6.23
N GLN A 78 8.29 12.48 -7.34
CA GLN A 78 8.09 13.05 -8.68
C GLN A 78 6.79 13.84 -8.77
N LEU A 79 5.69 13.30 -8.22
CA LEU A 79 4.40 13.97 -8.17
C LEU A 79 4.45 15.25 -7.32
N GLU A 80 5.19 15.25 -6.21
CA GLU A 80 5.44 16.44 -5.39
C GLU A 80 6.24 17.51 -6.15
N GLY A 81 7.23 17.10 -6.96
CA GLY A 81 8.04 17.99 -7.79
C GLY A 81 7.30 18.72 -8.92
N LEU A 82 6.06 18.32 -9.25
CA LEU A 82 5.26 19.01 -10.26
C LEU A 82 4.72 20.35 -9.75
N ILE A 83 5.04 21.45 -10.45
CA ILE A 83 4.69 22.82 -10.04
C ILE A 83 3.30 23.24 -10.57
N ASP A 84 2.86 22.71 -11.73
CA ASP A 84 1.63 23.12 -12.42
C ASP A 84 0.44 22.15 -12.25
N ILE A 85 0.36 21.45 -11.12
CA ILE A 85 -0.75 20.54 -10.81
C ILE A 85 -1.63 21.10 -9.68
N ARG A 86 -2.95 21.04 -9.87
CA ARG A 86 -3.92 21.40 -8.82
C ARG A 86 -3.84 20.42 -7.65
N ASP A 87 -4.01 20.91 -6.43
CA ASP A 87 -3.93 20.09 -5.21
C ASP A 87 -4.85 18.87 -5.24
N HIS A 88 -6.08 19.02 -5.72
CA HIS A 88 -7.01 17.89 -5.85
C HIS A 88 -6.51 16.83 -6.84
N SER A 89 -5.95 17.25 -7.97
CA SER A 89 -5.41 16.31 -8.96
C SER A 89 -4.17 15.60 -8.42
N ARG A 90 -3.34 16.33 -7.67
CA ARG A 90 -2.19 15.76 -6.96
C ARG A 90 -2.63 14.72 -5.94
N GLN A 91 -3.62 15.03 -5.12
CA GLN A 91 -4.14 14.09 -4.13
C GLN A 91 -4.66 12.80 -4.80
N MET A 92 -5.48 12.92 -5.84
CA MET A 92 -6.00 11.75 -6.57
C MET A 92 -4.89 10.88 -7.16
N GLN A 93 -3.86 11.49 -7.77
CA GLN A 93 -2.73 10.75 -8.32
C GLN A 93 -1.90 10.09 -7.22
N GLY A 94 -1.71 10.76 -6.09
CA GLY A 94 -1.03 10.17 -4.93
C GLY A 94 -1.79 8.97 -4.36
N ASP A 95 -3.12 9.07 -4.27
CA ASP A 95 -3.98 7.96 -3.83
C ASP A 95 -3.91 6.77 -4.80
N GLU A 96 -3.85 7.03 -6.10
CA GLU A 96 -3.68 6.01 -7.14
C GLU A 96 -2.31 5.30 -7.03
N ILE A 97 -1.22 6.04 -6.85
CA ILE A 97 0.14 5.48 -6.67
C ILE A 97 0.17 4.54 -5.46
N VAL A 98 -0.40 4.97 -4.33
CA VAL A 98 -0.44 4.16 -3.10
C VAL A 98 -1.28 2.91 -3.31
N TRP A 99 -2.44 3.03 -3.96
CA TRP A 99 -3.31 1.89 -4.23
C TRP A 99 -2.62 0.85 -5.11
N GLN A 100 -1.98 1.26 -6.20
CA GLN A 100 -1.24 0.35 -7.07
C GLN A 100 -0.10 -0.34 -6.32
N ALA A 101 0.63 0.37 -5.46
CA ALA A 101 1.68 -0.23 -4.65
C ALA A 101 1.15 -1.25 -3.64
N PHE A 102 0.00 -0.97 -3.03
CA PHE A 102 -0.69 -1.90 -2.15
C PHE A 102 -1.09 -3.18 -2.87
N GLU A 103 -1.70 -3.07 -4.06
CA GLU A 103 -2.08 -4.24 -4.87
C GLU A 103 -0.88 -5.06 -5.34
N ASP A 104 0.17 -4.39 -5.82
CA ASP A 104 1.40 -5.07 -6.23
C ASP A 104 2.02 -5.85 -5.06
N ILE A 105 2.04 -5.27 -3.85
CA ILE A 105 2.55 -5.94 -2.65
C ILE A 105 1.69 -7.15 -2.29
N ALA A 106 0.36 -7.03 -2.34
CA ALA A 106 -0.55 -8.16 -2.11
C ALA A 106 -0.27 -9.30 -3.09
N TRP A 107 -0.12 -8.97 -4.38
CA TRP A 107 0.20 -9.95 -5.41
C TRP A 107 1.57 -10.61 -5.19
N MET A 108 2.59 -9.84 -4.83
CA MET A 108 3.93 -10.36 -4.51
C MET A 108 3.95 -11.28 -3.28
N LEU A 109 3.01 -11.09 -2.35
CA LEU A 109 2.80 -11.95 -1.19
C LEU A 109 1.85 -13.14 -1.48
N GLY A 110 1.34 -13.25 -2.71
CA GLY A 110 0.45 -14.32 -3.14
C GLY A 110 -0.96 -14.22 -2.55
N ILE A 111 -1.47 -13.00 -2.38
CA ILE A 111 -2.82 -12.73 -1.84
C ILE A 111 -3.72 -12.27 -3.00
N GLU A 112 -4.90 -12.90 -3.13
CA GLU A 112 -5.92 -12.63 -4.16
C GLU A 112 -7.26 -12.12 -3.58
#